data_AF-A0A7R8WIN1-F1
#
_entry.id   AF-A0A7R8WIN1-F1
#
_cell.length_a   1.000
_cell.length_b   1.000
_cell.length_c   1.000
_cell.angle_alpha   90.00
_cell.angle_beta   90.00
_cell.angle_gamma   90.00
#
_symmetry.space_group_name_H-M   'P 1'
#
loop_
_entity.id
_entity.type
_entity.pdbx_description
1 polymer ?
#
loop_
_entity_poly.entity_id
_entity_poly.type
_entity_poly.pdbx_seq_one_letter_code
_entity_poly.pdbx_strand_id
1 'polypeptide(L)'
;MAEEDEPGSTNPVDQERIRQARMFKEDWMNKAYAKVAFPNPKCEKVLAKINGVLAKKLKPDKADKAKEQALYLLLGKDFVAKHFPEATYDPSVLEPPNMDPKEKAKHIAKAKSYLDDKRNEATQELGWPNDLSNYEGDDELGEYLQEVRSVYKNALEEHIQKEHEHWEGQPEPQPQKTSRKRKGFYAPSRKEQEKQEGPLGRTLLAMITYDPVKMTPKVLGPFRDNVQMMPLPLRQFMWLDFLLKEEMQQPQLKKDHVTLESELKEKYKAPLDRNVKLQKLERATRSNEWKEIDRRVIEVYEKSSGLKNLDDDEHMIQTSRVMNMLHVINGGVSSLQCYWLCPMQGTYGMPLDEEKDQDMLKLAVYLDLVSKHCQPPSQDTFKLADTIMTQLEKQDPKYAEHLITAAKTKIGKPHPVDFHVEIISTNPREAEATHNHLTKGKELTEDEERVFGDPKIFIRKWIAEGFVGVLSPNGVSLTWDQLFLRGWSSNAIVHVAMAILGLIKPWMLRATGWSGVKKVFLEEPSKLYTKDLKEAYKHTFSGGKLEGIPPNKNFIPPPKSKTPPPKEKTPPPTPPPKKVGQA
;
A
#
# COMPACT_ATOMS: atom_id res chain seq x y z
N MET A 1 8.27 -16.04 35.71
CA MET A 1 8.75 -17.43 35.74
C MET A 1 7.53 -18.32 35.92
N ALA A 2 7.03 -18.84 34.80
CA ALA A 2 6.14 -19.97 34.75
C ALA A 2 6.57 -20.71 33.48
N GLU A 3 7.37 -21.74 33.66
CA GLU A 3 7.69 -22.72 32.63
C GLU A 3 6.40 -23.50 32.35
N GLU A 4 5.86 -23.37 31.14
CA GLU A 4 4.94 -24.36 30.62
C GLU A 4 5.80 -25.39 29.87
N ASP A 5 6.07 -26.50 30.58
CA ASP A 5 6.62 -27.72 30.01
C ASP A 5 5.70 -28.24 28.90
N GLU A 6 6.19 -28.27 27.66
CA GLU A 6 5.57 -29.05 26.59
C GLU A 6 5.85 -30.55 26.85
N PRO A 7 4.82 -31.42 26.98
CA PRO A 7 5.06 -32.84 27.04
C PRO A 7 5.41 -33.34 25.63
N GLY A 8 6.67 -33.70 25.44
CA GLY A 8 7.17 -34.33 24.21
C GLY A 8 6.49 -35.67 23.94
N SER A 9 5.48 -35.67 23.06
CA SER A 9 4.99 -36.90 22.42
C SER A 9 5.93 -37.28 21.27
N THR A 10 6.44 -38.51 21.30
CA THR A 10 7.33 -39.12 20.29
C THR A 10 6.57 -39.75 19.12
N ASN A 11 5.26 -39.59 19.05
CA ASN A 11 4.43 -40.17 18.00
C ASN A 11 4.28 -39.20 16.80
N PRO A 12 4.70 -39.59 15.56
CA PRO A 12 4.57 -38.76 14.37
C PRO A 12 3.11 -38.36 14.04
N VAL A 13 2.14 -39.19 14.44
CA VAL A 13 0.70 -38.91 14.25
C VAL A 13 0.22 -37.82 15.21
N ASP A 14 0.77 -37.76 16.42
CA ASP A 14 0.45 -36.71 17.39
C ASP A 14 1.16 -35.40 17.05
N GLN A 15 2.37 -35.45 16.49
CA GLN A 15 3.04 -34.26 15.95
C GLN A 15 2.30 -33.67 14.74
N GLU A 16 1.77 -34.50 13.83
CA GLU A 16 0.96 -34.03 12.70
C GLU A 16 -0.40 -33.49 13.18
N ARG A 17 -1.01 -34.09 14.22
CA ARG A 17 -2.21 -33.54 14.87
C ARG A 17 -1.97 -32.20 15.59
N ILE A 18 -0.84 -32.06 16.29
CA ILE A 18 -0.44 -30.80 16.95
C ILE A 18 -0.15 -29.72 15.89
N ARG A 19 0.49 -30.09 14.77
CA ARG A 19 0.74 -29.21 13.63
C ARG A 19 -0.57 -28.79 12.93
N GLN A 20 -1.54 -29.69 12.82
CA GLN A 20 -2.88 -29.40 12.30
C GLN A 20 -3.72 -28.54 13.28
N ALA A 21 -3.47 -28.64 14.58
CA ALA A 21 -4.18 -27.86 15.61
C ALA A 21 -3.76 -26.38 15.68
N ARG A 22 -2.58 -26.01 15.17
CA ARG A 22 -2.08 -24.62 15.07
C ARG A 22 -1.70 -24.26 13.63
N MET A 23 -2.62 -24.51 12.70
CA MET A 23 -2.41 -24.20 11.27
C MET A 23 -2.15 -22.71 11.02
N PHE A 24 -2.78 -21.85 11.81
CA PHE A 24 -2.70 -20.41 11.72
C PHE A 24 -2.22 -19.78 13.02
N LYS A 25 -1.67 -18.56 12.93
CA LYS A 25 -1.29 -17.76 14.10
C LYS A 25 -2.48 -17.12 14.83
N GLU A 26 -3.69 -17.27 14.29
CA GLU A 26 -4.93 -16.70 14.81
C GLU A 26 -5.85 -17.81 15.34
N ASP A 27 -6.19 -17.74 16.64
CA ASP A 27 -6.95 -18.81 17.32
C ASP A 27 -8.34 -19.05 16.72
N TRP A 28 -9.04 -17.99 16.33
CA TRP A 28 -10.37 -18.12 15.74
C TRP A 28 -10.31 -18.83 14.37
N MET A 29 -9.21 -18.66 13.62
CA MET A 29 -9.00 -19.37 12.35
C MET A 29 -8.69 -20.84 12.57
N ASN A 30 -7.91 -21.17 13.61
CA ASN A 30 -7.70 -22.58 14.01
C ASN A 30 -9.01 -23.25 14.44
N LYS A 31 -9.88 -22.53 15.16
CA LYS A 31 -11.22 -23.00 15.52
C LYS A 31 -12.12 -23.19 14.30
N ALA A 32 -12.06 -22.28 13.33
CA ALA A 32 -12.78 -22.42 12.07
C ALA A 32 -12.27 -23.62 11.26
N TYR A 33 -10.93 -23.77 11.16
CA TYR A 33 -10.29 -24.90 10.50
C TYR A 33 -10.75 -26.24 11.10
N ALA A 34 -10.73 -26.37 12.43
CA ALA A 34 -11.14 -27.60 13.12
C ALA A 34 -12.60 -28.02 12.81
N LYS A 35 -13.49 -27.08 12.45
CA LYS A 35 -14.88 -27.39 12.07
C LYS A 35 -15.01 -27.98 10.65
N VAL A 36 -14.05 -27.69 9.77
CA VAL A 36 -14.13 -28.06 8.35
C VAL A 36 -13.04 -29.04 7.93
N ALA A 37 -12.00 -29.20 8.76
CA ALA A 37 -10.99 -30.23 8.61
C ALA A 37 -11.59 -31.62 8.81
N PHE A 38 -10.89 -32.62 8.28
CA PHE A 38 -11.27 -34.02 8.53
C PHE A 38 -11.09 -34.38 10.02
N PRO A 39 -12.03 -35.10 10.65
CA PRO A 39 -13.26 -35.65 10.09
C PRO A 39 -14.38 -34.60 9.96
N ASN A 40 -14.94 -34.50 8.75
CA ASN A 40 -16.11 -33.65 8.43
C ASN A 40 -16.97 -34.41 7.41
N PRO A 41 -18.30 -34.55 7.61
CA PRO A 41 -19.15 -35.37 6.74
C PRO A 41 -19.16 -34.95 5.26
N LYS A 42 -19.06 -33.64 4.96
CA LYS A 42 -18.98 -33.15 3.58
C LYS A 42 -17.60 -33.38 2.98
N CYS A 43 -16.54 -33.17 3.76
CA CYS A 43 -15.17 -33.54 3.38
C CYS A 43 -15.07 -35.05 3.07
N GLU A 44 -15.69 -35.89 3.89
CA GLU A 44 -15.75 -37.35 3.70
C GLU A 44 -16.45 -37.74 2.40
N LYS A 45 -17.55 -37.07 2.03
CA LYS A 45 -18.21 -37.29 0.73
C LYS A 45 -17.30 -36.93 -0.45
N VAL A 46 -16.62 -35.79 -0.37
CA VAL A 46 -15.63 -35.37 -1.39
C VAL A 46 -14.51 -36.39 -1.50
N LEU A 47 -13.92 -36.79 -0.36
CA LEU A 47 -12.87 -37.79 -0.29
C LEU A 47 -13.35 -39.15 -0.84
N ALA A 48 -14.56 -39.59 -0.52
CA ALA A 48 -15.12 -40.84 -1.03
C ALA A 48 -15.25 -40.83 -2.56
N LYS A 49 -15.73 -39.72 -3.14
CA LYS A 49 -15.84 -39.57 -4.60
C LYS A 49 -14.48 -39.59 -5.30
N ILE A 50 -13.56 -38.74 -4.86
CA ILE A 50 -12.23 -38.67 -5.48
C ILE A 50 -11.44 -39.95 -5.29
N ASN A 51 -11.52 -40.59 -4.12
CA ASN A 51 -10.86 -41.87 -3.86
C ASN A 51 -11.42 -42.98 -4.75
N GLY A 52 -12.74 -42.99 -4.99
CA GLY A 52 -13.37 -43.94 -5.92
C GLY A 52 -12.87 -43.82 -7.36
N VAL A 53 -12.68 -42.60 -7.86
CA VAL A 53 -12.12 -42.37 -9.21
C VAL A 53 -10.61 -42.64 -9.23
N LEU A 54 -9.88 -42.15 -8.23
CA LEU A 54 -8.44 -42.34 -8.10
C LEU A 54 -8.08 -43.83 -8.07
N ALA A 55 -8.78 -44.63 -7.27
CA ALA A 55 -8.57 -46.08 -7.19
C ALA A 55 -8.71 -46.78 -8.55
N LYS A 56 -9.67 -46.35 -9.39
CA LYS A 56 -9.86 -46.89 -10.75
C LYS A 56 -8.73 -46.50 -11.70
N LYS A 57 -8.11 -45.33 -11.51
CA LYS A 57 -7.00 -44.83 -12.34
C LYS A 57 -5.65 -45.37 -11.92
N LEU A 58 -5.49 -45.71 -10.64
CA LEU A 58 -4.27 -46.26 -10.12
C LEU A 58 -4.03 -47.66 -10.68
N LYS A 59 -2.92 -47.82 -11.38
CA LYS A 59 -2.38 -49.11 -11.81
C LYS A 59 -1.08 -49.35 -11.04
N PRO A 60 -1.10 -50.04 -9.89
CA PRO A 60 0.11 -50.37 -9.16
C PRO A 60 1.00 -51.27 -10.02
N ASP A 61 2.29 -50.97 -10.06
CA ASP A 61 3.29 -51.79 -10.75
C ASP A 61 3.61 -53.03 -9.90
N LYS A 62 2.82 -54.10 -10.08
CA LYS A 62 2.98 -55.35 -9.32
C LYS A 62 4.32 -56.05 -9.55
N ALA A 63 5.09 -55.66 -10.56
CA ALA A 63 6.41 -56.21 -10.83
C ALA A 63 7.51 -55.57 -9.96
N ASP A 64 7.27 -54.35 -9.46
CA ASP A 64 8.23 -53.59 -8.65
C ASP A 64 7.65 -53.31 -7.26
N LYS A 65 7.90 -54.26 -6.34
CA LYS A 65 7.44 -54.16 -4.94
C LYS A 65 7.87 -52.86 -4.27
N ALA A 66 9.04 -52.32 -4.59
CA ALA A 66 9.50 -51.05 -4.02
C ALA A 66 8.63 -49.87 -4.47
N LYS A 67 8.30 -49.78 -5.77
CA LYS A 67 7.38 -48.75 -6.26
C LYS A 67 5.96 -48.94 -5.74
N GLU A 68 5.48 -50.18 -5.69
CA GLU A 68 4.15 -50.53 -5.17
C GLU A 68 4.01 -50.13 -3.70
N GLN A 69 4.96 -50.51 -2.85
CA GLN A 69 4.93 -50.15 -1.42
C GLN A 69 5.12 -48.65 -1.20
N ALA A 70 5.91 -47.95 -2.04
CA ALA A 70 6.04 -46.50 -1.96
C ALA A 70 4.71 -45.79 -2.28
N LEU A 71 3.97 -46.30 -3.27
CA LEU A 71 2.63 -45.83 -3.60
C LEU A 71 1.63 -46.10 -2.47
N TYR A 72 1.63 -47.31 -1.92
CA TYR A 72 0.75 -47.70 -0.81
C TYR A 72 1.03 -46.92 0.46
N LEU A 73 2.31 -46.69 0.80
CA LEU A 73 2.70 -45.86 1.93
C LEU A 73 2.12 -44.45 1.83
N LEU A 74 2.09 -43.86 0.63
CA LEU A 74 1.52 -42.53 0.40
C LEU A 74 -0.02 -42.51 0.42
N LEU A 75 -0.67 -43.59 -0.02
CA LEU A 75 -2.14 -43.71 0.01
C LEU A 75 -2.68 -44.04 1.41
N GLY A 76 -1.86 -44.67 2.25
CA GLY A 76 -2.22 -45.09 3.60
C GLY A 76 -2.92 -46.46 3.64
N LYS A 77 -2.76 -47.14 4.78
CA LYS A 77 -3.25 -48.50 5.01
C LYS A 77 -4.75 -48.66 4.73
N ASP A 78 -5.57 -47.72 5.18
CA ASP A 78 -7.03 -47.82 5.08
C ASP A 78 -7.52 -47.67 3.64
N PHE A 79 -6.88 -46.80 2.85
CA PHE A 79 -7.18 -46.67 1.42
C PHE A 79 -6.86 -47.98 0.69
N VAL A 80 -5.68 -48.55 0.97
CA VAL A 80 -5.22 -49.79 0.33
C VAL A 80 -6.12 -50.95 0.71
N ALA A 81 -6.47 -51.12 1.98
CA ALA A 81 -7.38 -52.17 2.42
C ALA A 81 -8.77 -52.07 1.75
N LYS A 82 -9.26 -50.83 1.53
CA LYS A 82 -10.57 -50.59 0.93
C LYS A 82 -10.60 -50.79 -0.59
N HIS A 83 -9.57 -50.32 -1.30
CA HIS A 83 -9.57 -50.25 -2.77
C HIS A 83 -8.69 -51.31 -3.44
N PHE A 84 -7.76 -51.91 -2.70
CA PHE A 84 -6.88 -52.98 -3.14
C PHE A 84 -6.84 -54.12 -2.10
N PRO A 85 -7.97 -54.80 -1.83
CA PRO A 85 -8.07 -55.78 -0.74
C PRO A 85 -7.15 -57.00 -0.93
N GLU A 86 -6.75 -57.28 -2.17
CA GLU A 86 -5.82 -58.37 -2.51
C GLU A 86 -4.34 -57.98 -2.37
N ALA A 87 -4.05 -56.70 -2.13
CA ALA A 87 -2.68 -56.19 -2.03
C ALA A 87 -2.12 -56.35 -0.62
N THR A 88 -0.83 -56.69 -0.53
CA THR A 88 -0.12 -56.74 0.76
C THR A 88 0.45 -55.37 1.08
N TYR A 89 0.06 -54.76 2.20
CA TYR A 89 0.63 -53.51 2.69
C TYR A 89 1.82 -53.83 3.60
N ASP A 90 3.04 -53.63 3.10
CA ASP A 90 4.29 -53.89 3.81
C ASP A 90 5.33 -52.77 3.57
N PRO A 91 5.28 -51.68 4.35
CA PRO A 91 6.24 -50.59 4.26
C PRO A 91 7.68 -50.98 4.60
N SER A 92 7.89 -52.12 5.28
CA SER A 92 9.22 -52.56 5.72
C SER A 92 10.17 -52.87 4.55
N VAL A 93 9.60 -53.10 3.36
CA VAL A 93 10.34 -53.21 2.09
C VAL A 93 11.12 -51.94 1.76
N LEU A 94 10.68 -50.78 2.25
CA LEU A 94 11.31 -49.48 2.02
C LEU A 94 12.25 -49.03 3.14
N GLU A 95 12.33 -49.79 4.24
CA GLU A 95 13.13 -49.43 5.41
C GLU A 95 14.47 -50.19 5.43
N PRO A 96 15.52 -49.65 6.07
CA PRO A 96 16.76 -50.38 6.29
C PRO A 96 16.51 -51.66 7.12
N PRO A 97 17.17 -52.80 6.83
CA PRO A 97 18.29 -52.99 5.90
C PRO A 97 17.89 -53.25 4.44
N ASN A 98 16.60 -53.29 4.12
CA ASN A 98 16.11 -53.71 2.80
C ASN A 98 16.31 -52.64 1.70
N MET A 99 16.36 -51.36 2.08
CA MET A 99 16.52 -50.25 1.14
C MET A 99 17.33 -49.10 1.76
N ASP A 100 18.20 -48.48 0.95
CA ASP A 100 18.92 -47.28 1.36
C ASP A 100 17.97 -46.06 1.46
N PRO A 101 18.11 -45.19 2.47
CA PRO A 101 17.25 -44.01 2.64
C PRO A 101 17.19 -43.06 1.42
N LYS A 102 18.27 -42.93 0.63
CA LYS A 102 18.28 -42.11 -0.58
C LYS A 102 17.46 -42.76 -1.69
N GLU A 103 17.52 -44.08 -1.81
CA GLU A 103 16.71 -44.82 -2.78
C GLU A 103 15.22 -44.78 -2.40
N LYS A 104 14.90 -44.96 -1.11
CA LYS A 104 13.55 -44.73 -0.57
C LYS A 104 13.01 -43.36 -0.96
N ALA A 105 13.78 -42.29 -0.71
CA ALA A 105 13.38 -40.93 -1.07
C ALA A 105 13.08 -40.78 -2.57
N LYS A 106 13.87 -41.43 -3.44
CA LYS A 106 13.66 -41.44 -4.89
C LYS A 106 12.37 -42.18 -5.29
N HIS A 107 12.08 -43.33 -4.67
CA HIS A 107 10.83 -44.06 -4.91
C HIS A 107 9.61 -43.26 -4.43
N ILE A 108 9.69 -42.63 -3.26
CA ILE A 108 8.63 -41.77 -2.73
C ILE A 108 8.40 -40.53 -3.60
N ALA A 109 9.46 -39.87 -4.06
CA ALA A 109 9.32 -38.71 -4.96
C ALA A 109 8.65 -39.08 -6.30
N LYS A 110 9.02 -40.23 -6.88
CA LYS A 110 8.37 -40.75 -8.10
C LYS A 110 6.92 -41.13 -7.87
N ALA A 111 6.62 -41.85 -6.78
CA ALA A 111 5.26 -42.22 -6.42
C ALA A 111 4.39 -40.98 -6.16
N LYS A 112 4.94 -39.95 -5.53
CA LYS A 112 4.27 -38.67 -5.31
C LYS A 112 3.94 -37.95 -6.61
N SER A 113 4.90 -37.85 -7.54
CA SER A 113 4.65 -37.27 -8.87
C SER A 113 3.56 -38.03 -9.63
N TYR A 114 3.62 -39.36 -9.62
CA TYR A 114 2.60 -40.21 -10.24
C TYR A 114 1.22 -40.03 -9.60
N LEU A 115 1.16 -39.96 -8.27
CA LEU A 115 -0.09 -39.69 -7.55
C LEU A 115 -0.65 -38.31 -7.84
N ASP A 116 0.20 -37.28 -7.92
CA ASP A 116 -0.23 -35.92 -8.27
C ASP A 116 -0.84 -35.89 -9.69
N ASP A 117 -0.22 -36.58 -10.66
CA ASP A 117 -0.76 -36.72 -12.02
C ASP A 117 -2.12 -37.45 -12.01
N LYS A 118 -2.21 -38.59 -11.30
CA LYS A 118 -3.46 -39.37 -11.21
C LYS A 118 -4.56 -38.68 -10.43
N ARG A 119 -4.21 -37.89 -9.42
CA ARG A 119 -5.15 -37.02 -8.71
C ARG A 119 -5.72 -35.98 -9.66
N ASN A 120 -4.87 -35.31 -10.45
CA ASN A 120 -5.32 -34.30 -11.41
C ASN A 120 -6.22 -34.90 -12.50
N GLU A 121 -5.89 -36.10 -13.00
CA GLU A 121 -6.78 -36.84 -13.92
C GLU A 121 -8.12 -37.20 -13.26
N ALA A 122 -8.11 -37.58 -11.97
CA ALA A 122 -9.32 -37.93 -11.23
C ALA A 122 -10.22 -36.71 -10.98
N THR A 123 -9.64 -35.55 -10.65
CA THR A 123 -10.40 -34.29 -10.49
C THR A 123 -11.00 -33.83 -11.81
N GLN A 124 -10.25 -33.93 -12.92
CA GLN A 124 -10.76 -33.61 -14.26
C GLN A 124 -11.95 -34.48 -14.67
N GLU A 125 -11.90 -35.79 -14.38
CA GLU A 125 -13.02 -36.70 -14.67
C GLU A 125 -14.28 -36.37 -13.87
N LEU A 126 -14.11 -35.86 -12.64
CA LEU A 126 -15.21 -35.37 -11.80
C LEU A 126 -15.72 -33.98 -12.21
N GLY A 127 -15.11 -33.34 -13.21
CA GLY A 127 -15.43 -31.97 -13.61
C GLY A 127 -14.92 -30.89 -12.63
N TRP A 128 -14.07 -31.27 -11.68
CA TRP A 128 -13.55 -30.37 -10.66
C TRP A 128 -12.33 -29.60 -11.19
N PRO A 129 -12.33 -28.25 -11.09
CA PRO A 129 -11.22 -27.45 -11.57
C PRO A 129 -9.99 -27.62 -10.68
N ASN A 130 -8.80 -27.41 -11.26
CA ASN A 130 -7.55 -27.38 -10.51
C ASN A 130 -7.46 -26.19 -9.55
N ASP A 131 -8.18 -25.09 -9.84
CA ASP A 131 -8.30 -23.94 -8.94
C ASP A 131 -9.71 -23.86 -8.36
N LEU A 132 -9.80 -24.07 -7.05
CA LEU A 132 -11.07 -24.13 -6.31
C LEU A 132 -11.54 -22.75 -5.82
N SER A 133 -10.74 -21.69 -6.01
CA SER A 133 -11.01 -20.37 -5.43
C SER A 133 -12.41 -19.85 -5.76
N ASN A 134 -12.85 -19.98 -7.02
CA ASN A 134 -14.15 -19.52 -7.50
C ASN A 134 -15.11 -20.66 -7.87
N TYR A 135 -14.85 -21.88 -7.40
CA TYR A 135 -15.73 -23.01 -7.73
C TYR A 135 -17.06 -22.90 -6.98
N GLU A 136 -18.17 -22.98 -7.70
CA GLU A 136 -19.55 -22.93 -7.18
C GLU A 136 -20.40 -24.06 -7.77
N GLY A 137 -19.81 -25.23 -7.99
CA GLY A 137 -20.55 -26.39 -8.49
C GLY A 137 -21.67 -26.80 -7.53
N ASP A 138 -22.76 -27.34 -8.08
CA ASP A 138 -23.85 -27.96 -7.31
C ASP A 138 -23.56 -29.44 -7.07
N ASP A 139 -22.36 -29.72 -6.54
CA ASP A 139 -21.88 -31.06 -6.22
C ASP A 139 -21.26 -31.11 -4.82
N GLU A 140 -20.79 -32.28 -4.38
CA GLU A 140 -20.26 -32.48 -3.04
C GLU A 140 -19.04 -31.60 -2.76
N LEU A 141 -18.24 -31.30 -3.79
CA LEU A 141 -17.09 -30.40 -3.65
C LEU A 141 -17.56 -28.96 -3.46
N GLY A 142 -18.56 -28.52 -4.22
CA GLY A 142 -19.17 -27.21 -4.06
C GLY A 142 -19.88 -27.05 -2.72
N GLU A 143 -20.63 -28.05 -2.26
CA GLU A 143 -21.26 -28.09 -0.94
C GLU A 143 -20.23 -27.98 0.19
N TYR A 144 -19.12 -28.71 0.08
CA TYR A 144 -18.03 -28.65 1.05
C TYR A 144 -17.33 -27.29 1.02
N LEU A 145 -17.03 -26.74 -0.15
CA LEU A 145 -16.40 -25.42 -0.27
C LEU A 145 -17.31 -24.29 0.21
N GLN A 146 -18.62 -24.37 -0.02
CA GLN A 146 -19.58 -23.44 0.56
C GLN A 146 -19.58 -23.52 2.09
N GLU A 147 -19.51 -24.73 2.66
CA GLU A 147 -19.39 -24.89 4.11
C GLU A 147 -18.10 -24.26 4.64
N VAL A 148 -16.96 -24.53 3.99
CA VAL A 148 -15.68 -23.89 4.33
C VAL A 148 -15.82 -22.36 4.31
N ARG A 149 -16.34 -21.80 3.22
CA ARG A 149 -16.55 -20.35 3.08
C ARG A 149 -17.47 -19.79 4.16
N SER A 150 -18.59 -20.45 4.43
CA SER A 150 -19.56 -20.02 5.45
C SER A 150 -18.97 -20.07 6.85
N VAL A 151 -18.25 -21.14 7.20
CA VAL A 151 -17.65 -21.29 8.53
C VAL A 151 -16.62 -20.20 8.77
N TYR A 152 -15.74 -19.94 7.81
CA TYR A 152 -14.74 -18.88 7.95
C TYR A 152 -15.35 -17.49 7.92
N LYS A 153 -16.33 -17.23 7.05
CA LYS A 153 -17.05 -15.95 7.00
C LYS A 153 -17.72 -15.64 8.34
N ASN A 154 -18.51 -16.58 8.86
CA ASN A 154 -19.21 -16.39 10.13
C ASN A 154 -18.23 -16.23 11.30
N ALA A 155 -17.16 -17.02 11.33
CA ALA A 155 -16.14 -16.91 12.38
C ALA A 155 -15.40 -15.56 12.34
N LEU A 156 -15.13 -15.03 11.15
CA LEU A 156 -14.54 -13.70 10.98
C LEU A 156 -15.52 -12.61 11.45
N GLU A 157 -16.80 -12.68 11.04
CA GLU A 157 -17.84 -11.75 11.48
C GLU A 157 -18.02 -11.74 13.00
N GLU A 158 -18.07 -12.92 13.64
CA GLU A 158 -18.10 -13.06 15.10
C GLU A 158 -16.85 -12.46 15.78
N HIS A 159 -15.67 -12.66 15.19
CA HIS A 159 -14.43 -12.13 15.73
C HIS A 159 -14.36 -10.60 15.63
N ILE A 160 -14.78 -10.03 14.50
CA ILE A 160 -14.91 -8.58 14.31
C ILE A 160 -15.87 -8.00 15.36
N GLN A 161 -17.02 -8.65 15.58
CA GLN A 161 -18.00 -8.21 16.58
C GLN A 161 -17.43 -8.25 18.00
N LYS A 162 -16.73 -9.32 18.39
CA LYS A 162 -16.09 -9.44 19.71
C LYS A 162 -15.01 -8.40 19.94
N GLU A 163 -14.19 -8.12 18.93
CA GLU A 163 -13.21 -7.03 19.05
C GLU A 163 -13.93 -5.68 19.19
N HIS A 164 -15.00 -5.45 18.42
CA HIS A 164 -15.78 -4.22 18.51
C HIS A 164 -16.33 -3.98 19.93
N GLU A 165 -16.90 -5.02 20.56
CA GLU A 165 -17.42 -5.00 21.94
C GLU A 165 -16.31 -4.81 22.98
N HIS A 166 -15.16 -5.49 22.82
CA HIS A 166 -14.00 -5.31 23.69
C HIS A 166 -13.53 -3.84 23.72
N TRP A 167 -13.53 -3.19 22.56
CA TRP A 167 -13.15 -1.79 22.43
C TRP A 167 -14.20 -0.81 22.96
N GLU A 168 -15.49 -1.12 22.86
CA GLU A 168 -16.56 -0.29 23.46
C GLU A 168 -16.58 -0.34 24.99
N GLY A 169 -16.06 -1.43 25.59
CA GLY A 169 -15.94 -1.60 27.03
C GLY A 169 -14.74 -0.90 27.67
N GLN A 170 -13.81 -0.33 26.89
CA GLN A 170 -12.67 0.40 27.44
C GLN A 170 -13.04 1.87 27.70
N PRO A 171 -12.69 2.44 28.87
CA PRO A 171 -12.98 3.84 29.15
C PRO A 171 -12.26 4.74 28.14
N GLU A 172 -13.01 5.57 27.42
CA GLU A 172 -12.45 6.61 26.57
C GLU A 172 -11.50 7.48 27.43
N PRO A 173 -10.24 7.68 27.03
CA PRO A 173 -9.43 8.73 27.63
C PRO A 173 -10.17 10.05 27.40
N GLN A 174 -10.54 10.74 28.48
CA GLN A 174 -11.25 11.99 28.40
C GLN A 174 -10.49 12.94 27.47
N PRO A 175 -11.14 13.53 26.45
CA PRO A 175 -10.46 14.45 25.56
C PRO A 175 -9.94 15.61 26.39
N GLN A 176 -8.61 15.75 26.46
CA GLN A 176 -8.00 16.96 26.95
C GLN A 176 -8.53 18.09 26.07
N LYS A 177 -9.11 19.11 26.73
CA LYS A 177 -9.72 20.27 26.08
C LYS A 177 -8.64 21.11 25.40
N THR A 178 -8.15 20.70 24.23
CA THR A 178 -7.44 21.58 23.33
C THR A 178 -8.38 22.02 22.22
N SER A 179 -8.47 23.33 22.09
CA SER A 179 -9.45 24.07 21.35
C SER A 179 -9.04 24.17 19.88
N ARG A 180 -9.82 23.55 18.98
CA ARG A 180 -10.27 24.15 17.71
C ARG A 180 -11.17 23.15 16.97
N LYS A 181 -12.48 23.36 17.06
CA LYS A 181 -13.44 22.74 16.13
C LYS A 181 -13.19 23.30 14.73
N ARG A 182 -12.42 22.59 13.90
CA ARG A 182 -12.44 22.77 12.44
C ARG A 182 -13.21 21.60 11.83
N LYS A 183 -14.30 21.92 11.13
CA LYS A 183 -15.06 20.96 10.31
C LYS A 183 -14.23 20.65 9.06
N GLY A 184 -13.27 19.72 9.16
CA GLY A 184 -12.61 19.08 8.03
C GLY A 184 -13.21 17.70 7.77
N PHE A 185 -13.02 17.17 6.56
CA PHE A 185 -13.33 15.79 6.21
C PHE A 185 -12.71 14.85 7.24
N TYR A 186 -13.52 14.09 7.98
CA TYR A 186 -13.05 13.15 9.00
C TYR A 186 -12.31 12.01 8.30
N ALA A 187 -10.98 12.00 8.38
CA ALA A 187 -10.22 10.77 8.18
C ALA A 187 -10.38 9.93 9.47
N PRO A 188 -10.70 8.63 9.39
CA PRO A 188 -10.80 7.80 10.59
C PRO A 188 -9.49 7.84 11.36
N SER A 189 -9.55 7.98 12.68
CA SER A 189 -8.35 7.90 13.52
C SER A 189 -7.69 6.53 13.35
N ARG A 190 -6.38 6.41 13.61
CA ARG A 190 -5.69 5.11 13.51
C ARG A 190 -6.36 4.03 14.37
N LYS A 191 -6.83 4.37 15.57
CA LYS A 191 -7.56 3.43 16.45
C LYS A 191 -8.85 2.93 15.79
N GLU A 192 -9.56 3.80 15.07
CA GLU A 192 -10.73 3.41 14.28
C GLU A 192 -10.37 2.50 13.11
N GLN A 193 -9.23 2.76 12.44
CA GLN A 193 -8.72 1.89 11.36
C GLN A 193 -8.30 0.51 11.89
N GLU A 194 -7.58 0.45 13.01
CA GLU A 194 -7.22 -0.82 13.67
C GLU A 194 -8.47 -1.59 14.12
N LYS A 195 -9.49 -0.90 14.63
CA LYS A 195 -10.77 -1.50 15.04
C LYS A 195 -11.57 -2.05 13.85
N GLN A 196 -11.64 -1.33 12.73
CA GLN A 196 -12.47 -1.71 11.59
C GLN A 196 -11.78 -2.68 10.62
N GLU A 197 -10.47 -2.50 10.39
CA GLU A 197 -9.73 -3.23 9.36
C GLU A 197 -8.71 -4.23 9.94
N GLY A 198 -8.44 -4.17 11.25
CA GLY A 198 -7.45 -5.00 11.93
C GLY A 198 -7.67 -6.50 11.78
N PRO A 199 -8.88 -7.03 12.08
CA PRO A 199 -9.17 -8.46 11.91
C PRO A 199 -8.95 -8.95 10.48
N LEU A 200 -9.48 -8.23 9.49
CA LEU A 200 -9.31 -8.59 8.08
C LEU A 200 -7.84 -8.58 7.67
N GLY A 201 -7.10 -7.54 8.04
CA GLY A 201 -5.66 -7.45 7.74
C GLY A 201 -4.85 -8.60 8.35
N ARG A 202 -5.09 -8.93 9.62
CA ARG A 202 -4.44 -10.06 10.31
C ARG A 202 -4.79 -11.41 9.68
N THR A 203 -6.05 -11.59 9.28
CA THR A 203 -6.52 -12.77 8.54
C THR A 203 -5.72 -12.97 7.26
N LEU A 204 -5.65 -11.93 6.42
CA LEU A 204 -4.96 -11.97 5.13
C LEU A 204 -3.45 -12.21 5.32
N LEU A 205 -2.84 -11.60 6.34
CA LEU A 205 -1.45 -11.81 6.68
C LEU A 205 -1.17 -13.24 7.18
N ALA A 206 -2.06 -13.81 7.98
CA ALA A 206 -1.95 -15.20 8.43
C ALA A 206 -2.04 -16.17 7.24
N MET A 207 -2.86 -15.88 6.24
CA MET A 207 -2.89 -16.65 4.97
C MET A 207 -1.56 -16.56 4.22
N ILE A 208 -1.00 -15.36 4.05
CA ILE A 208 0.31 -15.16 3.41
C ILE A 208 1.40 -15.91 4.17
N THR A 209 1.42 -15.81 5.50
CA THR A 209 2.45 -16.44 6.34
C THR A 209 2.39 -17.97 6.27
N TYR A 210 1.20 -18.54 6.06
CA TYR A 210 1.00 -19.99 5.97
C TYR A 210 1.61 -20.59 4.70
N ASP A 211 1.35 -20.02 3.52
CA ASP A 211 1.97 -20.43 2.24
C ASP A 211 2.30 -19.19 1.41
N PRO A 212 3.47 -18.56 1.64
CA PRO A 212 3.83 -17.31 0.99
C PRO A 212 3.86 -17.41 -0.54
N VAL A 213 4.22 -18.57 -1.09
CA VAL A 213 4.33 -18.76 -2.55
C VAL A 213 2.95 -18.77 -3.20
N LYS A 214 1.98 -19.48 -2.62
CA LYS A 214 0.63 -19.57 -3.20
C LYS A 214 -0.30 -18.44 -2.78
N MET A 215 -0.20 -17.99 -1.53
CA MET A 215 -1.18 -17.05 -0.96
C MET A 215 -0.85 -15.60 -1.27
N THR A 216 0.42 -15.20 -1.35
CA THR A 216 0.79 -13.81 -1.71
C THR A 216 0.12 -13.31 -2.99
N PRO A 217 0.22 -14.00 -4.15
CA PRO A 217 -0.44 -13.52 -5.37
C PRO A 217 -1.97 -13.53 -5.26
N LYS A 218 -2.56 -14.49 -4.54
CA LYS A 218 -4.02 -14.59 -4.34
C LYS A 218 -4.58 -13.50 -3.42
N VAL A 219 -3.84 -13.15 -2.36
CA VAL A 219 -4.22 -12.11 -1.40
C VAL A 219 -3.99 -10.73 -1.98
N LEU A 220 -2.82 -10.47 -2.59
CA LEU A 220 -2.44 -9.15 -3.08
C LEU A 220 -3.01 -8.82 -4.45
N GLY A 221 -3.29 -9.83 -5.28
CA GLY A 221 -3.85 -9.68 -6.63
C GLY A 221 -5.09 -8.79 -6.66
N PRO A 222 -6.13 -9.04 -5.85
CA PRO A 222 -7.32 -8.18 -5.80
C PRO A 222 -7.03 -6.72 -5.44
N PHE A 223 -6.14 -6.44 -4.47
CA PHE A 223 -5.76 -5.07 -4.10
C PHE A 223 -5.04 -4.35 -5.23
N ARG A 224 -4.17 -5.08 -5.93
CA ARG A 224 -3.44 -4.59 -7.07
C ARG A 224 -4.36 -4.37 -8.28
N ASP A 225 -5.15 -5.34 -8.66
CA ASP A 225 -5.87 -5.36 -9.93
C ASP A 225 -7.15 -4.52 -9.88
N ASN A 226 -7.74 -4.37 -8.68
CA ASN A 226 -8.89 -3.51 -8.44
C ASN A 226 -8.56 -2.19 -7.77
N VAL A 227 -7.27 -1.87 -7.56
CA VAL A 227 -6.82 -0.59 -7.01
C VAL A 227 -7.51 -0.32 -5.65
N GLN A 228 -7.46 -1.30 -4.75
CA GLN A 228 -8.04 -1.18 -3.41
C GLN A 228 -6.96 -0.81 -2.40
N MET A 229 -7.36 -0.06 -1.37
CA MET A 229 -6.52 0.20 -0.20
C MET A 229 -6.36 -1.10 0.59
N MET A 230 -5.15 -1.36 1.07
CA MET A 230 -4.88 -2.50 1.94
C MET A 230 -5.35 -2.19 3.37
N PRO A 231 -5.90 -3.17 4.10
CA PRO A 231 -6.07 -3.07 5.55
C PRO A 231 -4.75 -2.76 6.26
N LEU A 232 -4.79 -1.99 7.34
CA LEU A 232 -3.58 -1.51 8.02
C LEU A 232 -2.55 -2.61 8.36
N PRO A 233 -2.89 -3.77 8.95
CA PRO A 233 -1.90 -4.81 9.22
C PRO A 233 -1.23 -5.38 7.96
N LEU A 234 -2.00 -5.53 6.87
CA LEU A 234 -1.47 -5.99 5.59
C LEU A 234 -0.57 -4.91 4.97
N ARG A 235 -0.95 -3.63 5.07
CA ARG A 235 -0.12 -2.50 4.64
C ARG A 235 1.21 -2.46 5.38
N GLN A 236 1.19 -2.53 6.72
CA GLN A 236 2.38 -2.55 7.57
C GLN A 236 3.32 -3.69 7.17
N PHE A 237 2.78 -4.89 6.94
CA PHE A 237 3.58 -6.02 6.49
C PHE A 237 4.16 -5.78 5.09
N MET A 238 3.34 -5.40 4.12
CA MET A 238 3.74 -5.31 2.72
C MET A 238 4.73 -4.19 2.43
N TRP A 239 4.52 -3.03 3.04
CA TRP A 239 5.44 -1.90 2.87
C TRP A 239 6.80 -2.25 3.49
N LEU A 240 6.82 -2.85 4.66
CA LEU A 240 8.07 -3.25 5.31
C LEU A 240 8.79 -4.40 4.56
N ASP A 241 8.05 -5.42 4.10
CA ASP A 241 8.58 -6.50 3.25
C ASP A 241 9.31 -5.95 2.03
N PHE A 242 8.69 -4.98 1.34
CA PHE A 242 9.31 -4.32 0.20
C PHE A 242 10.61 -3.59 0.58
N LEU A 243 10.58 -2.78 1.64
CA LEU A 243 11.74 -1.98 2.07
C LEU A 243 12.91 -2.84 2.57
N LEU A 244 12.61 -3.99 3.18
CA LEU A 244 13.62 -4.91 3.70
C LEU A 244 14.19 -5.85 2.63
N LYS A 245 13.48 -6.03 1.51
CA LYS A 245 13.85 -7.02 0.47
C LYS A 245 15.29 -6.89 -0.04
N GLU A 246 15.79 -5.67 -0.21
CA GLU A 246 17.18 -5.44 -0.63
C GLU A 246 18.18 -5.64 0.52
N GLU A 247 17.80 -5.27 1.74
CA GLU A 247 18.64 -5.48 2.93
C GLU A 247 18.81 -6.99 3.22
N MET A 248 17.78 -7.79 2.99
CA MET A 248 17.82 -9.27 3.11
C MET A 248 18.77 -9.97 2.15
N GLN A 249 19.21 -9.30 1.07
CA GLN A 249 20.16 -9.85 0.11
C GLN A 249 21.62 -9.66 0.55
N GLN A 250 21.85 -8.88 1.61
CA GLN A 250 23.20 -8.66 2.12
C GLN A 250 23.73 -9.91 2.84
N PRO A 251 24.93 -10.42 2.48
CA PRO A 251 25.47 -11.67 3.04
C PRO A 251 25.55 -11.72 4.57
N GLN A 252 25.69 -10.55 5.20
CA GLN A 252 25.89 -10.38 6.64
C GLN A 252 24.57 -10.26 7.45
N LEU A 253 23.40 -10.18 6.81
CA LEU A 253 22.12 -9.97 7.48
C LEU A 253 21.25 -11.24 7.44
N LYS A 254 20.45 -11.47 8.48
CA LYS A 254 19.59 -12.67 8.58
C LYS A 254 18.36 -12.57 7.64
N LYS A 255 17.78 -13.74 7.35
CA LYS A 255 16.68 -13.92 6.39
C LYS A 255 15.27 -13.82 6.99
N ASP A 256 15.12 -13.48 8.26
CA ASP A 256 13.81 -13.25 8.90
C ASP A 256 13.58 -11.77 9.24
N HIS A 257 12.35 -11.28 9.06
CA HIS A 257 12.04 -9.85 9.15
C HIS A 257 12.22 -9.27 10.55
N VAL A 258 11.83 -10.02 11.59
CA VAL A 258 11.87 -9.53 12.98
C VAL A 258 13.31 -9.31 13.42
N THR A 259 14.19 -10.25 13.10
CA THR A 259 15.60 -10.13 13.45
C THR A 259 16.28 -9.08 12.59
N LEU A 260 15.96 -8.99 11.30
CA LEU A 260 16.50 -7.94 10.42
C LEU A 260 16.11 -6.53 10.89
N GLU A 261 14.86 -6.31 11.27
CA GLU A 261 14.42 -5.01 11.79
C GLU A 261 15.20 -4.64 13.07
N SER A 262 15.44 -5.62 13.95
CA SER A 262 16.22 -5.41 15.18
C SER A 262 17.70 -5.12 14.88
N GLU A 263 18.31 -5.86 13.96
CA GLU A 263 19.70 -5.65 13.50
C GLU A 263 19.87 -4.27 12.86
N LEU A 264 18.92 -3.84 12.04
CA LEU A 264 18.90 -2.49 11.47
C LEU A 264 18.78 -1.43 12.57
N LYS A 265 17.86 -1.57 13.53
CA LYS A 265 17.76 -0.61 14.64
C LYS A 265 19.07 -0.46 15.41
N GLU A 266 19.73 -1.56 15.74
CA GLU A 266 21.02 -1.53 16.44
C GLU A 266 22.13 -0.88 15.59
N LYS A 267 22.12 -1.09 14.26
CA LYS A 267 23.04 -0.42 13.32
C LYS A 267 22.89 1.11 13.34
N TYR A 268 21.68 1.64 13.52
CA TYR A 268 21.44 3.10 13.59
C TYR A 268 21.63 3.66 15.00
N LYS A 269 21.42 2.82 16.03
CA LYS A 269 21.58 3.20 17.44
C LYS A 269 23.03 3.51 17.81
N ALA A 270 23.99 2.71 17.35
CA ALA A 270 25.41 2.93 17.69
C ALA A 270 25.95 4.30 17.20
N PRO A 271 25.74 4.72 15.94
CA PRO A 271 26.05 6.08 15.50
C PRO A 271 25.26 7.17 16.26
N LEU A 272 23.98 6.93 16.56
CA LEU A 272 23.15 7.87 17.31
C LEU A 272 23.74 8.14 18.70
N ASP A 273 24.02 7.09 19.48
CA ASP A 273 24.58 7.20 20.83
C ASP A 273 25.96 7.87 20.82
N ARG A 274 26.78 7.54 19.82
CA ARG A 274 28.08 8.20 19.60
C ARG A 274 27.90 9.69 19.35
N ASN A 275 27.01 10.08 18.45
CA ASN A 275 26.81 11.46 18.04
C ASN A 275 26.13 12.30 19.13
N VAL A 276 25.20 11.73 19.90
CA VAL A 276 24.63 12.36 21.11
C VAL A 276 25.75 12.74 22.09
N LYS A 277 26.68 11.82 22.37
CA LYS A 277 27.82 12.08 23.26
C LYS A 277 28.78 13.13 22.69
N LEU A 278 29.14 13.01 21.41
CA LEU A 278 30.05 13.95 20.74
C LEU A 278 29.49 15.37 20.69
N GLN A 279 28.19 15.51 20.42
CA GLN A 279 27.50 16.79 20.35
C GLN A 279 27.00 17.29 21.72
N LYS A 280 27.19 16.52 22.79
CA LYS A 280 26.74 16.81 24.17
C LYS A 280 25.24 17.11 24.26
N LEU A 281 24.43 16.34 23.55
CA LEU A 281 22.97 16.48 23.56
C LEU A 281 22.37 15.81 24.79
N GLU A 282 21.31 16.40 25.34
CA GLU A 282 20.52 15.79 26.42
C GLU A 282 19.71 14.58 25.92
N ARG A 283 19.19 14.67 24.70
CA ARG A 283 18.39 13.63 24.05
C ARG A 283 18.57 13.65 22.53
N ALA A 284 18.45 12.48 21.90
CA ALA A 284 18.56 12.30 20.45
C ALA A 284 17.45 13.01 19.66
N THR A 285 16.27 13.16 20.27
CA THR A 285 15.10 13.83 19.66
C THR A 285 15.20 15.36 19.65
N ARG A 286 16.30 15.94 20.15
CA ARG A 286 16.52 17.39 20.18
C ARG A 286 17.98 17.72 19.85
N SER A 287 18.27 17.84 18.56
CA SER A 287 19.60 18.17 18.04
C SER A 287 19.98 19.64 18.29
N ASN A 288 21.22 20.04 17.97
CA ASN A 288 21.62 21.45 18.04
C ASN A 288 20.84 22.35 17.06
N GLU A 289 20.32 21.78 15.96
CA GLU A 289 19.54 22.49 14.94
C GLU A 289 18.02 22.36 15.13
N TRP A 290 17.56 21.88 16.30
CA TRP A 290 16.15 21.55 16.53
C TRP A 290 15.19 22.70 16.19
N LYS A 291 15.57 23.96 16.43
CA LYS A 291 14.73 25.13 16.11
C LYS A 291 14.52 25.31 14.60
N GLU A 292 15.56 25.04 13.81
CA GLU A 292 15.49 25.13 12.37
C GLU A 292 14.66 23.97 11.79
N ILE A 293 14.83 22.78 12.36
CA ILE A 293 14.03 21.60 12.01
C ILE A 293 12.54 21.86 12.31
N ASP A 294 12.21 22.33 13.51
CA ASP A 294 10.84 22.66 13.90
C ASP A 294 10.21 23.69 12.97
N ARG A 295 10.96 24.76 12.65
CA ARG A 295 10.50 25.78 11.71
C ARG A 295 10.20 25.19 10.34
N ARG A 296 11.07 24.32 9.81
CA ARG A 296 10.85 23.66 8.52
C ARG A 296 9.64 22.73 8.55
N VAL A 297 9.46 21.96 9.63
CA VAL A 297 8.27 21.11 9.81
C VAL A 297 7.01 21.97 9.79
N ILE A 298 6.96 23.05 10.59
CA ILE A 298 5.82 23.97 10.61
C ILE A 298 5.54 24.54 9.21
N GLU A 299 6.56 25.05 8.52
CA GLU A 299 6.42 25.62 7.17
C GLU A 299 5.87 24.58 6.17
N VAL A 300 6.31 23.32 6.24
CA VAL A 300 5.82 22.24 5.36
C VAL A 300 4.34 21.96 5.62
N TYR A 301 3.92 21.80 6.87
CA TYR A 301 2.53 21.50 7.21
C TYR A 301 1.59 22.67 6.90
N GLU A 302 1.99 23.91 7.19
CA GLU A 302 1.17 25.10 6.94
C GLU A 302 0.94 25.37 5.44
N LYS A 303 1.94 25.09 4.60
CA LYS A 303 1.89 25.42 3.17
C LYS A 303 1.33 24.28 2.29
N SER A 304 1.39 23.04 2.75
CA SER A 304 0.98 21.89 1.96
C SER A 304 -0.51 21.61 2.09
N SER A 305 -1.24 21.65 0.97
CA SER A 305 -2.69 21.40 0.99
C SER A 305 -3.02 19.96 1.43
N GLY A 306 -2.19 18.99 1.05
CA GLY A 306 -2.35 17.57 1.41
C GLY A 306 -2.17 17.28 2.90
N LEU A 307 -1.38 18.10 3.61
CA LEU A 307 -1.03 17.90 5.02
C LEU A 307 -1.96 18.63 6.00
N LYS A 308 -2.90 19.46 5.52
CA LYS A 308 -3.79 20.27 6.37
C LYS A 308 -4.66 19.47 7.35
N ASN A 309 -4.85 18.17 7.13
CA ASN A 309 -5.62 17.32 8.04
C ASN A 309 -4.72 16.59 9.06
N LEU A 310 -3.41 16.81 8.99
CA LEU A 310 -2.37 16.22 9.85
C LEU A 310 -1.59 17.32 10.60
N ASP A 311 -2.07 18.58 10.56
CA ASP A 311 -1.42 19.74 11.16
C ASP A 311 -1.67 19.86 12.68
N ASP A 312 -1.94 18.74 13.35
CA ASP A 312 -2.06 18.71 14.80
C ASP A 312 -0.68 18.67 15.48
N ASP A 313 -0.63 19.22 16.69
CA ASP A 313 0.62 19.39 17.44
C ASP A 313 1.31 18.04 17.70
N GLU A 314 0.56 16.95 17.95
CA GLU A 314 1.12 15.64 18.26
C GLU A 314 1.87 15.08 17.03
N HIS A 315 1.21 15.10 15.87
CA HIS A 315 1.78 14.61 14.62
C HIS A 315 3.00 15.42 14.17
N MET A 316 2.95 16.74 14.32
CA MET A 316 4.06 17.63 14.00
C MET A 316 5.24 17.46 14.97
N ILE A 317 4.98 17.33 16.27
CA ILE A 317 6.03 17.05 17.27
C ILE A 317 6.72 15.71 16.97
N GLN A 318 5.96 14.67 16.63
CA GLN A 318 6.52 13.39 16.23
C GLN A 318 7.41 13.53 14.98
N THR A 319 6.95 14.28 13.97
CA THR A 319 7.73 14.59 12.77
C THR A 319 9.06 15.24 13.15
N SER A 320 9.02 16.30 13.95
CA SER A 320 10.21 17.01 14.44
C SER A 320 11.17 16.09 15.19
N ARG A 321 10.68 15.24 16.10
CA ARG A 321 11.51 14.32 16.89
C ARG A 321 12.25 13.30 16.00
N VAL A 322 11.56 12.72 15.02
CA VAL A 322 12.17 11.78 14.05
C VAL A 322 13.22 12.48 13.18
N MET A 323 12.90 13.68 12.68
CA MET A 323 13.81 14.47 11.86
C MET A 323 15.08 14.90 12.62
N ASN A 324 14.93 15.25 13.90
CA ASN A 324 16.07 15.49 14.79
C ASN A 324 16.94 14.25 14.97
N MET A 325 16.35 13.07 15.18
CA MET A 325 17.13 11.83 15.29
C MET A 325 17.92 11.54 14.01
N LEU A 326 17.30 11.69 12.84
CA LEU A 326 18.00 11.54 11.56
C LEU A 326 19.13 12.55 11.38
N HIS A 327 18.92 13.81 11.78
CA HIS A 327 19.98 14.83 11.79
C HIS A 327 21.16 14.38 12.66
N VAL A 328 20.90 13.87 13.85
CA VAL A 328 21.96 13.41 14.76
C VAL A 328 22.73 12.24 14.16
N ILE A 329 22.07 11.34 13.41
CA ILE A 329 22.72 10.18 12.78
C ILE A 329 23.53 10.59 11.54
N ASN A 330 22.91 11.31 10.60
CA ASN A 330 23.42 11.55 9.26
C ASN A 330 23.97 12.97 9.02
N GLY A 331 23.75 13.91 9.94
CA GLY A 331 24.23 15.30 9.87
C GLY A 331 23.45 16.23 8.93
N GLY A 332 22.39 15.75 8.26
CA GLY A 332 21.62 16.54 7.30
C GLY A 332 20.14 16.15 7.27
N VAL A 333 19.29 17.15 6.99
CA VAL A 333 17.83 16.99 6.92
C VAL A 333 17.27 17.79 5.74
N SER A 334 16.45 17.15 4.90
CA SER A 334 15.74 17.80 3.78
C SER A 334 14.26 17.98 4.12
N SER A 335 13.66 19.07 3.64
CA SER A 335 12.21 19.29 3.73
C SER A 335 11.40 18.18 3.04
N LEU A 336 11.99 17.49 2.05
CA LEU A 336 11.36 16.35 1.39
C LEU A 336 11.07 15.22 2.39
N GLN A 337 11.96 14.98 3.36
CA GLN A 337 11.80 13.91 4.33
C GLN A 337 10.56 14.09 5.22
N CYS A 338 10.09 15.33 5.45
CA CYS A 338 8.81 15.57 6.11
C CYS A 338 7.66 14.89 5.36
N TYR A 339 7.60 15.05 4.03
CA TYR A 339 6.55 14.45 3.20
C TYR A 339 6.63 12.92 3.20
N TRP A 340 7.83 12.36 3.10
CA TRP A 340 8.04 10.91 3.11
C TRP A 340 7.75 10.28 4.48
N LEU A 341 7.84 11.05 5.56
CA LEU A 341 7.57 10.57 6.91
C LEU A 341 6.06 10.45 7.20
N CYS A 342 5.21 11.34 6.68
CA CYS A 342 3.79 11.36 7.03
C CYS A 342 3.09 10.00 6.80
N PRO A 343 3.29 9.29 5.66
CA PRO A 343 2.67 7.98 5.45
C PRO A 343 3.25 6.90 6.38
N MET A 344 4.53 7.03 6.78
CA MET A 344 5.13 6.14 7.77
C MET A 344 4.53 6.36 9.16
N GLN A 345 4.25 7.60 9.55
CA GLN A 345 3.59 7.89 10.82
C GLN A 345 2.14 7.37 10.82
N GLY A 346 1.40 7.57 9.73
CA GLY A 346 0.05 7.01 9.60
C GLY A 346 0.02 5.48 9.68
N THR A 347 1.06 4.82 9.16
CA THR A 347 1.12 3.34 9.07
C THR A 347 1.76 2.71 10.31
N TYR A 348 2.81 3.30 10.87
CA TYR A 348 3.65 2.72 11.93
C TYR A 348 3.77 3.58 13.19
N GLY A 349 3.33 4.85 13.16
CA GLY A 349 3.54 5.79 14.26
C GLY A 349 2.72 5.47 15.50
N MET A 350 3.34 5.50 16.67
CA MET A 350 2.67 5.24 17.94
C MET A 350 2.23 6.56 18.58
N PRO A 351 1.21 6.57 19.48
CA PRO A 351 0.91 7.73 20.30
C PRO A 351 2.18 8.26 20.98
N LEU A 352 2.31 9.58 21.13
CA LEU A 352 3.51 10.15 21.75
C LEU A 352 3.62 9.69 23.20
N ASP A 353 4.66 8.91 23.46
CA ASP A 353 5.14 8.56 24.80
C ASP A 353 6.56 9.09 24.95
N GLU A 354 6.77 10.02 25.88
CA GLU A 354 8.05 10.71 26.06
C GLU A 354 9.18 9.78 26.50
N GLU A 355 8.86 8.58 27.00
CA GLU A 355 9.84 7.60 27.46
C GLU A 355 10.29 6.63 26.35
N LYS A 356 9.69 6.70 25.15
CA LYS A 356 9.92 5.73 24.06
C LYS A 356 10.64 6.32 22.85
N ASP A 357 11.86 6.83 23.05
CA ASP A 357 12.78 7.22 21.97
C ASP A 357 13.02 6.08 20.94
N GLN A 358 12.79 4.82 21.34
CA GLN A 358 12.84 3.65 20.46
C GLN A 358 11.82 3.70 19.31
N ASP A 359 10.63 4.26 19.53
CA ASP A 359 9.60 4.37 18.48
C ASP A 359 9.98 5.46 17.45
N MET A 360 10.60 6.55 17.92
CA MET A 360 11.14 7.58 17.04
C MET A 360 12.32 7.05 16.22
N LEU A 361 13.20 6.26 16.84
CA LEU A 361 14.30 5.59 16.15
C LEU A 361 13.77 4.62 15.08
N LYS A 362 12.71 3.86 15.40
CA LYS A 362 12.06 2.97 14.43
C LYS A 362 11.56 3.75 13.21
N LEU A 363 10.84 4.86 13.41
CA LEU A 363 10.38 5.71 12.30
C LEU A 363 11.54 6.34 11.52
N ALA A 364 12.62 6.74 12.19
CA ALA A 364 13.83 7.25 11.55
C ALA A 364 14.46 6.20 10.62
N VAL A 365 14.61 4.96 11.09
CA VAL A 365 15.10 3.84 10.26
C VAL A 365 14.21 3.61 9.05
N TYR A 366 12.89 3.62 9.23
CA TYR A 366 11.95 3.43 8.12
C TYR A 366 11.99 4.57 7.11
N LEU A 367 12.11 5.83 7.58
CA LEU A 367 12.26 6.98 6.71
C LEU A 367 13.57 6.91 5.90
N ASP A 368 14.66 6.43 6.50
CA ASP A 368 15.93 6.23 5.79
C ASP A 368 15.78 5.14 4.70
N LEU A 369 15.14 4.01 5.02
CA LEU A 369 14.85 2.95 4.04
C LEU A 369 13.97 3.45 2.89
N VAL A 370 12.91 4.21 3.19
CA VAL A 370 12.03 4.80 2.16
C VAL A 370 12.79 5.80 1.30
N SER A 371 13.63 6.64 1.91
CA SER A 371 14.45 7.60 1.16
C SER A 371 15.46 6.89 0.24
N LYS A 372 16.00 5.76 0.69
CA LYS A 372 16.96 4.96 -0.09
C LYS A 372 16.31 4.20 -1.25
N HIS A 373 15.15 3.59 -1.00
CA HIS A 373 14.56 2.59 -1.91
C HIS A 373 13.40 3.12 -2.75
N CYS A 374 12.74 4.21 -2.32
CA CYS A 374 11.54 4.73 -2.97
C CYS A 374 11.72 6.14 -3.57
N GLN A 375 12.53 7.00 -2.94
CA GLN A 375 12.69 8.38 -3.42
C GLN A 375 13.50 8.41 -4.73
N PRO A 376 12.92 8.85 -5.86
CA PRO A 376 13.65 8.89 -7.11
C PRO A 376 14.76 9.96 -7.05
N PRO A 377 15.98 9.67 -7.54
CA PRO A 377 17.02 10.69 -7.70
C PRO A 377 16.51 11.87 -8.56
N SER A 378 17.12 13.05 -8.39
CA SER A 378 16.71 14.26 -9.13
C SER A 378 16.67 14.03 -10.65
N GLN A 379 17.69 13.38 -11.22
CA GLN A 379 17.73 13.08 -12.66
C GLN A 379 16.53 12.23 -13.13
N ASP A 380 16.12 11.24 -12.34
CA ASP A 380 15.00 10.38 -12.71
C ASP A 380 13.65 11.09 -12.48
N THR A 381 13.56 11.95 -11.46
CA THR A 381 12.42 12.85 -11.27
C THR A 381 12.20 13.74 -12.51
N PHE A 382 13.27 14.29 -13.09
CA PHE A 382 13.19 15.08 -14.32
C PHE A 382 12.72 14.24 -15.52
N LYS A 383 13.33 13.07 -15.74
CA LYS A 383 12.93 12.15 -16.83
C LYS A 383 11.47 11.70 -16.71
N LEU A 384 11.01 11.42 -15.49
CA LEU A 384 9.61 11.06 -15.22
C LEU A 384 8.68 12.21 -15.59
N ALA A 385 8.99 13.44 -15.18
CA ALA A 385 8.20 14.62 -15.53
C ALA A 385 8.16 14.88 -17.06
N ASP A 386 9.28 14.69 -17.75
CA ASP A 386 9.33 14.76 -19.22
C ASP A 386 8.47 13.67 -19.87
N THR A 387 8.51 12.45 -19.35
CA THR A 387 7.70 11.32 -19.83
C THR A 387 6.20 11.62 -19.66
N ILE A 388 5.79 12.13 -18.50
CA ILE A 388 4.40 12.48 -18.19
C ILE A 388 3.91 13.59 -19.13
N MET A 389 4.68 14.66 -19.32
CA MET A 389 4.29 15.74 -20.23
C MET A 389 4.24 15.31 -21.69
N THR A 390 5.22 14.51 -22.14
CA THR A 390 5.20 13.94 -23.51
C THR A 390 3.96 13.07 -23.72
N GLN A 391 3.60 12.28 -22.71
CA GLN A 391 2.40 11.44 -22.77
C GLN A 391 1.12 12.28 -22.76
N LEU A 392 1.07 13.37 -21.98
CA LEU A 392 -0.03 14.32 -21.98
C LEU A 392 -0.20 14.98 -23.35
N GLU A 393 0.88 15.49 -23.95
CA GLU A 393 0.89 16.09 -25.28
C GLU A 393 0.38 15.11 -26.35
N LYS A 394 0.77 13.84 -26.26
CA LYS A 394 0.31 12.81 -27.19
C LYS A 394 -1.17 12.46 -27.03
N GLN A 395 -1.66 12.41 -25.80
CA GLN A 395 -3.03 11.94 -25.51
C GLN A 395 -4.07 13.07 -25.55
N ASP A 396 -3.68 14.30 -25.21
CA ASP A 396 -4.55 15.48 -25.17
C ASP A 396 -3.75 16.76 -25.48
N PRO A 397 -3.44 17.01 -26.78
CA PRO A 397 -2.60 18.13 -27.18
C PRO A 397 -3.16 19.50 -26.75
N LYS A 398 -4.48 19.66 -26.78
CA LYS A 398 -5.16 20.91 -26.40
C LYS A 398 -4.96 21.22 -24.92
N TYR A 399 -5.06 20.20 -24.07
CA TYR A 399 -4.83 20.38 -22.64
C TYR A 399 -3.36 20.72 -22.36
N ALA A 400 -2.42 20.03 -23.02
CA ALA A 400 -1.00 20.32 -22.90
C ALA A 400 -0.65 21.75 -23.34
N GLU A 401 -1.16 22.19 -24.49
CA GLU A 401 -0.93 23.54 -25.03
C GLU A 401 -1.48 24.63 -24.09
N HIS A 402 -2.70 24.46 -23.59
CA HIS A 402 -3.29 25.37 -22.60
C HIS A 402 -2.41 25.45 -21.36
N LEU A 403 -1.96 24.30 -20.85
CA LEU A 403 -1.13 24.24 -19.66
C LEU A 403 0.20 24.98 -19.84
N ILE A 404 0.92 24.73 -20.94
CA ILE A 404 2.19 25.38 -21.25
C ILE A 404 2.00 26.90 -21.39
N THR A 405 0.94 27.32 -22.10
CA THR A 405 0.65 28.74 -22.34
C THR A 405 0.28 29.45 -21.05
N ALA A 406 -0.59 28.85 -20.23
CA ALA A 406 -1.03 29.44 -18.97
C ALA A 406 0.13 29.54 -17.96
N ALA A 407 1.00 28.53 -17.88
CA ALA A 407 2.16 28.52 -16.98
C ALA A 407 3.19 29.62 -17.32
N LYS A 408 3.39 29.92 -18.61
CA LYS A 408 4.31 30.99 -19.05
C LYS A 408 3.74 32.40 -18.91
N THR A 409 2.43 32.52 -18.71
CA THR A 409 1.76 33.83 -18.69
C THR A 409 1.86 34.46 -17.29
N LYS A 410 2.49 35.63 -17.19
CA LYS A 410 2.60 36.42 -15.94
C LYS A 410 3.15 35.59 -14.78
N ILE A 411 4.40 35.14 -14.91
CA ILE A 411 5.08 34.37 -13.88
C ILE A 411 5.12 35.19 -12.59
N GLY A 412 4.51 34.63 -11.54
CA GLY A 412 4.51 35.24 -10.22
C GLY A 412 5.75 34.83 -9.44
N LYS A 413 6.02 35.51 -8.33
CA LYS A 413 7.16 35.18 -7.46
C LYS A 413 6.99 33.79 -6.82
N PRO A 414 7.88 32.82 -7.12
CA PRO A 414 7.87 31.50 -6.50
C PRO A 414 8.18 31.60 -5.00
N HIS A 415 7.52 30.77 -4.19
CA HIS A 415 7.85 30.68 -2.76
C HIS A 415 8.88 29.56 -2.56
N PRO A 416 9.97 29.76 -1.79
CA PRO A 416 11.03 28.76 -1.63
C PRO A 416 10.55 27.39 -1.12
N VAL A 417 9.54 27.38 -0.25
CA VAL A 417 8.94 26.13 0.31
C VAL A 417 8.18 25.33 -0.76
N ASP A 418 7.67 25.99 -1.81
CA ASP A 418 6.97 25.30 -2.87
C ASP A 418 7.93 24.58 -3.83
N PHE A 419 9.19 25.01 -3.89
CA PHE A 419 10.16 24.53 -4.88
C PHE A 419 11.49 24.17 -4.22
N HIS A 420 11.63 22.91 -3.80
CA HIS A 420 12.85 22.39 -3.20
C HIS A 420 14.01 22.36 -4.20
N VAL A 421 15.25 22.37 -3.72
CA VAL A 421 16.46 22.36 -4.58
C VAL A 421 16.44 21.19 -5.56
N GLU A 422 15.97 20.02 -5.13
CA GLU A 422 16.01 18.76 -5.88
C GLU A 422 15.15 18.79 -7.17
N ILE A 423 14.22 19.74 -7.31
CA ILE A 423 13.30 19.84 -8.45
C ILE A 423 13.59 21.01 -9.40
N ILE A 424 14.50 21.92 -9.01
CA ILE A 424 14.82 23.13 -9.77
C ILE A 424 15.80 22.83 -10.92
N SER A 425 16.93 22.20 -10.60
CA SER A 425 17.95 21.80 -11.58
C SER A 425 18.52 20.43 -11.23
N THR A 426 18.93 19.67 -12.25
CA THR A 426 19.72 18.44 -12.05
C THR A 426 21.16 18.74 -11.62
N ASN A 427 21.62 19.99 -11.75
CA ASN A 427 22.89 20.46 -11.24
C ASN A 427 22.68 21.03 -9.80
N PRO A 428 23.25 20.38 -8.76
CA PRO A 428 23.03 20.80 -7.37
C PRO A 428 23.45 22.24 -7.09
N ARG A 429 24.56 22.72 -7.69
CA ARG A 429 25.06 24.08 -7.44
C ARG A 429 24.14 25.14 -8.02
N GLU A 430 23.59 24.89 -9.20
CA GLU A 430 22.62 25.80 -9.83
C GLU A 430 21.30 25.80 -9.04
N ALA A 431 20.82 24.61 -8.67
CA ALA A 431 19.62 24.46 -7.85
C ALA A 431 19.73 25.24 -6.52
N GLU A 432 20.84 25.08 -5.80
CA GLU A 432 21.12 25.83 -4.56
C GLU A 432 21.23 27.33 -4.81
N ALA A 433 21.89 27.76 -5.88
CA ALA A 433 22.01 29.18 -6.21
C ALA A 433 20.64 29.82 -6.46
N THR A 434 19.79 29.18 -7.27
CA THR A 434 18.42 29.62 -7.55
C THR A 434 17.55 29.58 -6.29
N HIS A 435 17.64 28.53 -5.46
CA HIS A 435 16.86 28.46 -4.22
C HIS A 435 17.26 29.56 -3.21
N ASN A 436 18.55 29.82 -3.07
CA ASN A 436 19.06 30.92 -2.27
C ASN A 436 18.63 32.28 -2.83
N HIS A 437 18.49 32.40 -4.15
CA HIS A 437 17.99 33.60 -4.82
C HIS A 437 16.53 33.87 -4.45
N LEU A 438 15.68 32.84 -4.51
CA LEU A 438 14.28 32.89 -4.07
C LEU A 438 14.15 33.25 -2.59
N THR A 439 14.96 32.64 -1.73
CA THR A 439 14.92 32.85 -0.28
C THR A 439 15.29 34.28 0.11
N LYS A 440 16.19 34.91 -0.66
CA LYS A 440 16.53 36.34 -0.52
C LYS A 440 15.46 37.28 -1.09
N GLY A 441 14.40 36.75 -1.68
CA GLY A 441 13.29 37.52 -2.22
C GLY A 441 13.69 38.44 -3.37
N LYS A 442 14.68 38.05 -4.19
CA LYS A 442 15.06 38.84 -5.36
C LYS A 442 14.10 38.59 -6.55
N GLU A 443 14.17 39.45 -7.55
CA GLU A 443 13.49 39.27 -8.84
C GLU A 443 14.07 38.08 -9.59
N LEU A 444 13.25 37.38 -10.37
CA LEU A 444 13.72 36.24 -11.16
C LEU A 444 14.58 36.73 -12.34
N THR A 445 15.64 35.97 -12.62
CA THR A 445 16.38 36.06 -13.88
C THR A 445 15.60 35.39 -15.02
N GLU A 446 15.93 35.70 -16.27
CA GLU A 446 15.27 35.09 -17.45
C GLU A 446 15.37 33.55 -17.46
N ASP A 447 16.50 32.99 -17.04
CA ASP A 447 16.67 31.55 -16.93
C ASP A 447 15.79 30.93 -15.84
N GLU A 448 15.64 31.61 -14.70
CA GLU A 448 14.75 31.15 -13.63
C GLU A 448 13.28 31.27 -14.04
N GLU A 449 12.89 32.35 -14.73
CA GLU A 449 11.55 32.48 -15.31
C GLU A 449 11.25 31.32 -16.27
N ARG A 450 12.22 30.90 -17.10
CA ARG A 450 12.06 29.73 -17.96
C ARG A 450 11.85 28.44 -17.16
N VAL A 451 12.54 28.27 -16.03
CA VAL A 451 12.38 27.11 -15.14
C VAL A 451 11.02 27.10 -14.44
N PHE A 452 10.61 28.22 -13.84
CA PHE A 452 9.34 28.33 -13.11
C PHE A 452 8.11 28.43 -14.03
N GLY A 453 8.30 28.85 -15.28
CA GLY A 453 7.27 28.87 -16.32
C GLY A 453 7.06 27.53 -17.03
N ASP A 454 7.93 26.54 -16.80
CA ASP A 454 7.75 25.18 -17.31
C ASP A 454 6.84 24.38 -16.37
N PRO A 455 5.64 23.94 -16.81
CA PRO A 455 4.70 23.20 -15.96
C PRO A 455 5.29 21.89 -15.40
N LYS A 456 6.37 21.35 -15.98
CA LYS A 456 7.08 20.19 -15.47
C LYS A 456 7.57 20.37 -14.04
N ILE A 457 7.87 21.59 -13.60
CA ILE A 457 8.35 21.83 -12.23
C ILE A 457 7.32 21.39 -11.17
N PHE A 458 6.02 21.53 -11.46
CA PHE A 458 4.96 21.08 -10.54
C PHE A 458 4.84 19.55 -10.52
N ILE A 459 5.02 18.88 -11.66
CA ILE A 459 5.03 17.42 -11.74
C ILE A 459 6.26 16.86 -11.02
N ARG A 460 7.44 17.49 -11.16
CA ARG A 460 8.65 17.14 -10.40
C ARG A 460 8.40 17.26 -8.90
N LYS A 461 7.73 18.33 -8.45
CA LYS A 461 7.33 18.49 -7.04
C LYS A 461 6.49 17.31 -6.56
N TRP A 462 5.43 16.95 -7.30
CA TRP A 462 4.58 15.82 -6.93
C TRP A 462 5.39 14.53 -6.76
N ILE A 463 6.30 14.23 -7.69
CA ILE A 463 7.13 13.02 -7.65
C ILE A 463 8.11 13.06 -6.48
N ALA A 464 8.82 14.18 -6.29
CA ALA A 464 9.82 14.34 -5.24
C ALA A 464 9.22 14.25 -3.83
N GLU A 465 7.97 14.68 -3.66
CA GLU A 465 7.22 14.61 -2.41
C GLU A 465 6.41 13.31 -2.26
N GLY A 466 6.56 12.34 -3.17
CA GLY A 466 5.78 11.09 -3.14
C GLY A 466 4.26 11.32 -3.20
N PHE A 467 3.82 12.41 -3.85
CA PHE A 467 2.46 12.92 -3.94
C PHE A 467 1.82 13.40 -2.62
N VAL A 468 2.56 13.36 -1.51
CA VAL A 468 2.02 13.63 -0.16
C VAL A 468 1.62 15.10 0.01
N GLY A 469 2.39 16.03 -0.56
CA GLY A 469 2.12 17.46 -0.43
C GLY A 469 0.80 17.92 -1.08
N VAL A 470 0.24 17.11 -1.98
CA VAL A 470 -0.93 17.49 -2.80
C VAL A 470 -2.13 16.56 -2.66
N LEU A 471 -1.97 15.32 -2.22
CA LEU A 471 -3.10 14.39 -2.02
C LEU A 471 -3.57 14.39 -0.57
N SER A 472 -4.85 14.05 -0.36
CA SER A 472 -5.38 13.79 0.99
C SER A 472 -4.77 12.51 1.59
N PRO A 473 -4.77 12.33 2.93
CA PRO A 473 -4.18 11.14 3.57
C PRO A 473 -4.66 9.80 2.98
N ASN A 474 -5.97 9.64 2.75
CA ASN A 474 -6.52 8.44 2.12
C ASN A 474 -6.09 8.30 0.65
N GLY A 475 -5.97 9.41 -0.08
CA GLY A 475 -5.43 9.43 -1.44
C GLY A 475 -3.96 9.00 -1.48
N VAL A 476 -3.16 9.43 -0.50
CA VAL A 476 -1.77 9.03 -0.32
C VAL A 476 -1.67 7.55 0.01
N SER A 477 -2.43 7.04 0.99
CA SER A 477 -2.43 5.62 1.34
C SER A 477 -2.80 4.72 0.15
N LEU A 478 -3.84 5.08 -0.62
CA LEU A 478 -4.19 4.37 -1.85
C LEU A 478 -3.04 4.40 -2.86
N THR A 479 -2.46 5.57 -3.09
CA THR A 479 -1.38 5.76 -4.06
C THR A 479 -0.15 4.94 -3.68
N TRP A 480 0.28 5.02 -2.43
CA TRP A 480 1.44 4.30 -1.92
C TRP A 480 1.19 2.79 -1.89
N ASP A 481 0.01 2.32 -1.52
CA ASP A 481 -0.36 0.90 -1.62
C ASP A 481 -0.14 0.39 -3.05
N GLN A 482 -0.54 1.17 -4.07
CA GLN A 482 -0.34 0.78 -5.47
C GLN A 482 1.13 0.90 -5.93
N LEU A 483 1.89 1.87 -5.42
CA LEU A 483 3.32 1.97 -5.72
C LEU A 483 4.06 0.76 -5.15
N PHE A 484 3.87 0.41 -3.88
CA PHE A 484 4.48 -0.77 -3.26
C PHE A 484 4.08 -2.08 -3.95
N LEU A 485 2.79 -2.29 -4.24
CA LEU A 485 2.29 -3.48 -4.94
C LEU A 485 2.86 -3.64 -6.38
N ARG A 486 3.45 -2.58 -6.94
CA ARG A 486 4.06 -2.54 -8.27
C ARG A 486 5.56 -2.27 -8.24
N GLY A 487 6.18 -2.53 -7.09
CA GLY A 487 7.61 -2.41 -6.89
C GLY A 487 8.15 -1.00 -7.10
N TRP A 488 7.36 0.02 -6.77
CA TRP A 488 7.67 1.43 -6.91
C TRP A 488 8.16 1.85 -8.31
N SER A 489 7.68 1.14 -9.34
CA SER A 489 8.17 1.33 -10.71
C SER A 489 7.85 2.72 -11.27
N SER A 490 8.75 3.23 -12.12
CA SER A 490 8.56 4.46 -12.90
C SER A 490 7.22 4.51 -13.63
N ASN A 491 6.79 3.37 -14.18
CA ASN A 491 5.50 3.26 -14.85
C ASN A 491 4.32 3.51 -13.90
N ALA A 492 4.37 2.97 -12.67
CA ALA A 492 3.34 3.22 -11.68
C ALA A 492 3.26 4.71 -11.32
N ILE A 493 4.40 5.39 -11.14
CA ILE A 493 4.48 6.83 -10.87
C ILE A 493 3.87 7.65 -12.01
N VAL A 494 4.19 7.31 -13.27
CA VAL A 494 3.60 7.95 -14.46
C VAL A 494 2.08 7.81 -14.44
N HIS A 495 1.54 6.61 -14.19
CA HIS A 495 0.10 6.39 -14.14
C HIS A 495 -0.62 7.16 -13.02
N VAL A 496 0.01 7.31 -11.84
CA VAL A 496 -0.49 8.17 -10.77
C VAL A 496 -0.58 9.62 -11.24
N ALA A 497 0.51 10.17 -11.77
CA ALA A 497 0.54 11.56 -12.22
C ALA A 497 -0.47 11.82 -13.35
N MET A 498 -0.59 10.90 -14.32
CA MET A 498 -1.56 10.99 -15.42
C MET A 498 -3.00 10.93 -14.91
N ALA A 499 -3.30 10.10 -13.91
CA ALA A 499 -4.62 10.04 -13.29
C ALA A 499 -4.98 11.37 -12.61
N ILE A 500 -4.04 11.95 -11.84
CA ILE A 500 -4.25 13.25 -11.20
C ILE A 500 -4.44 14.35 -12.26
N LEU A 501 -3.59 14.41 -13.29
CA LEU A 501 -3.70 15.39 -14.38
C LEU A 501 -5.05 15.35 -15.08
N GLY A 502 -5.58 14.14 -15.33
CA GLY A 502 -6.91 13.96 -15.91
C GLY A 502 -8.03 14.45 -15.00
N LEU A 503 -7.95 14.15 -13.71
CA LEU A 503 -8.96 14.56 -12.73
C LEU A 503 -8.98 16.08 -12.46
N ILE A 504 -7.82 16.75 -12.51
CA ILE A 504 -7.74 18.20 -12.32
C ILE A 504 -7.97 19.01 -13.60
N LYS A 505 -8.02 18.35 -14.77
CA LYS A 505 -8.21 19.01 -16.08
C LYS A 505 -9.35 20.05 -16.09
N PRO A 506 -10.56 19.80 -15.52
CA PRO A 506 -11.63 20.79 -15.53
C PRO A 506 -11.28 22.09 -14.78
N TRP A 507 -10.49 22.01 -13.70
CA TRP A 507 -9.99 23.19 -13.00
C TRP A 507 -8.86 23.85 -13.78
N MET A 508 -7.95 23.05 -14.36
CA MET A 508 -6.79 23.56 -15.08
C MET A 508 -7.16 24.32 -16.35
N LEU A 509 -8.13 23.84 -17.12
CA LEU A 509 -8.61 24.54 -18.33
C LEU A 509 -9.25 25.91 -18.02
N ARG A 510 -9.60 26.17 -16.76
CA ARG A 510 -10.10 27.48 -16.29
C ARG A 510 -9.00 28.34 -15.67
N ALA A 511 -7.85 27.75 -15.34
CA ALA A 511 -6.73 28.48 -14.81
C ALA A 511 -6.16 29.39 -15.90
N THR A 512 -5.91 30.64 -15.53
CA THR A 512 -5.25 31.63 -16.39
C THR A 512 -4.05 32.18 -15.65
N GLY A 513 -2.93 32.31 -16.36
CA GLY A 513 -1.66 32.74 -15.78
C GLY A 513 -1.03 31.76 -14.81
N TRP A 514 0.22 32.03 -14.45
CA TRP A 514 1.05 31.17 -13.61
C TRP A 514 0.44 30.94 -12.21
N SER A 515 -0.13 31.97 -11.59
CA SER A 515 -0.74 31.85 -10.26
C SER A 515 -1.95 30.91 -10.25
N GLY A 516 -2.76 30.94 -11.31
CA GLY A 516 -3.88 30.01 -11.49
C GLY A 516 -3.38 28.57 -11.67
N VAL A 517 -2.37 28.36 -12.52
CA VAL A 517 -1.78 27.04 -12.75
C VAL A 517 -1.18 26.48 -11.46
N LYS A 518 -0.35 27.27 -10.77
CA LYS A 518 0.23 26.91 -9.47
C LYS A 518 -0.84 26.48 -8.48
N LYS A 519 -1.91 27.27 -8.33
CA LYS A 519 -3.02 26.94 -7.43
C LYS A 519 -3.64 25.59 -7.79
N VAL A 520 -3.91 25.33 -9.07
CA VAL A 520 -4.51 24.06 -9.49
C VAL A 520 -3.56 22.89 -9.25
N PHE A 521 -2.25 23.03 -9.49
CA PHE A 521 -1.30 21.95 -9.21
C PHE A 521 -1.10 21.67 -7.71
N LEU A 522 -1.09 22.70 -6.88
CA LEU A 522 -0.67 22.58 -5.48
C LEU A 522 -1.83 22.43 -4.49
N GLU A 523 -3.04 22.87 -4.83
CA GLU A 523 -4.18 22.89 -3.90
C GLU A 523 -5.32 21.96 -4.31
N GLU A 524 -5.64 21.86 -5.60
CA GLU A 524 -6.84 21.15 -6.05
C GLU A 524 -6.76 19.61 -5.96
N PRO A 525 -5.59 18.93 -6.11
CA PRO A 525 -5.52 17.47 -5.98
C PRO A 525 -5.95 16.97 -4.60
N SER A 526 -5.79 17.80 -3.55
CA SER A 526 -6.15 17.44 -2.17
C SER A 526 -7.66 17.26 -1.98
N LYS A 527 -8.45 17.82 -2.90
CA LYS A 527 -9.91 17.79 -2.92
C LYS A 527 -10.47 16.63 -3.74
N LEU A 528 -9.62 15.82 -4.38
CA LEU A 528 -10.08 14.66 -5.14
C LEU A 528 -10.63 13.60 -4.20
N TYR A 529 -11.77 13.02 -4.56
CA TYR A 529 -12.27 11.85 -3.84
C TYR A 529 -11.39 10.65 -4.12
N THR A 530 -11.07 9.88 -3.08
CA THR A 530 -10.28 8.64 -3.20
C THR A 530 -10.90 7.65 -4.21
N LYS A 531 -12.23 7.62 -4.32
CA LYS A 531 -12.94 6.83 -5.34
C LYS A 531 -12.64 7.28 -6.77
N ASP A 532 -12.62 8.57 -7.03
CA ASP A 532 -12.32 9.10 -8.36
C ASP A 532 -10.85 8.87 -8.72
N LEU A 533 -9.94 9.04 -7.75
CA LEU A 533 -8.52 8.72 -7.90
C LEU A 533 -8.30 7.24 -8.24
N LYS A 534 -9.01 6.34 -7.55
CA LYS A 534 -9.02 4.90 -7.82
C LYS A 534 -9.50 4.58 -9.23
N GLU A 535 -10.64 5.14 -9.64
CA GLU A 535 -11.21 4.92 -10.98
C GLU A 535 -10.28 5.44 -12.08
N ALA A 536 -9.72 6.64 -11.90
CA ALA A 536 -8.78 7.24 -12.83
C ALA A 536 -7.46 6.44 -12.93
N TYR A 537 -6.88 6.01 -11.80
CA TYR A 537 -5.66 5.20 -11.80
C TYR A 537 -5.88 3.84 -12.45
N LYS A 538 -7.01 3.16 -12.16
CA LYS A 538 -7.38 1.90 -12.81
C LYS A 538 -7.50 2.07 -14.34
N HIS A 539 -8.10 3.18 -14.78
CA HIS A 539 -8.24 3.51 -16.19
C HIS A 539 -6.89 3.79 -16.87
N THR A 540 -6.01 4.61 -16.27
CA THR A 540 -4.70 4.89 -16.87
C THR A 540 -3.82 3.65 -16.92
N PHE A 541 -3.84 2.81 -15.89
CA PHE A 541 -3.04 1.59 -15.82
C PHE A 541 -3.49 0.52 -16.83
N SER A 542 -4.79 0.46 -17.15
CA SER A 542 -5.33 -0.44 -18.18
C SER A 542 -5.10 0.05 -19.61
N GLY A 543 -4.31 1.11 -19.80
CA GLY A 543 -4.01 1.69 -21.12
C GLY A 543 -5.07 2.68 -21.62
N GLY A 544 -6.00 3.08 -20.77
CA GLY A 544 -7.01 4.07 -21.10
C GLY A 544 -6.41 5.46 -21.38
N LYS A 545 -7.03 6.21 -22.30
CA LYS A 545 -6.65 7.59 -22.63
C LYS A 545 -7.18 8.58 -21.59
N LEU A 546 -6.49 9.71 -21.42
CA LEU A 546 -6.90 10.84 -20.55
C LEU A 546 -8.37 11.26 -20.72
N GLU A 547 -8.87 11.33 -21.96
CA GLU A 547 -10.25 11.73 -22.26
C GLU A 547 -11.31 10.79 -21.68
N GLY A 548 -10.94 9.52 -21.44
CA GLY A 548 -11.81 8.51 -20.85
C GLY A 548 -11.80 8.50 -19.32
N ILE A 549 -10.99 9.34 -18.67
CA ILE A 549 -11.00 9.46 -17.21
C ILE A 549 -12.35 10.07 -16.79
N PRO A 550 -13.10 9.45 -15.87
CA PRO A 550 -14.37 9.98 -15.40
C PRO A 550 -14.22 11.41 -14.89
N PRO A 551 -15.24 12.26 -15.09
CA PRO A 551 -15.19 13.62 -14.57
C PRO A 551 -15.10 13.58 -13.04
N ASN A 552 -14.23 14.43 -12.51
CA ASN A 552 -14.08 14.64 -11.08
C ASN A 552 -15.41 15.07 -10.46
N LYS A 553 -15.94 14.26 -9.54
CA LYS A 553 -17.28 14.48 -8.96
C LYS A 553 -17.33 15.65 -7.99
N ASN A 554 -16.18 16.13 -7.51
CA ASN A 554 -16.07 17.32 -6.66
C ASN A 554 -15.98 18.63 -7.48
N PHE A 555 -15.96 18.54 -8.81
CA PHE A 555 -15.95 19.72 -9.66
C PHE A 555 -17.35 20.37 -9.73
N ILE A 556 -17.43 21.63 -9.33
CA ILE A 556 -18.64 22.45 -9.50
C ILE A 556 -18.43 23.39 -10.70
N PRO A 557 -19.20 23.24 -11.81
CA PRO A 557 -19.12 24.15 -12.94
C PRO A 557 -19.56 25.56 -12.52
N PRO A 558 -18.99 26.62 -13.11
CA PRO A 558 -19.46 27.97 -12.83
C PRO A 558 -20.94 28.08 -13.22
N PRO A 559 -21.73 28.90 -12.49
CA PRO A 559 -23.12 29.13 -12.85
C PRO A 559 -23.18 29.62 -14.30
N LYS A 560 -24.01 28.98 -15.13
CA LYS A 560 -24.26 29.43 -16.49
C LYS A 560 -24.67 30.91 -16.40
N SER A 561 -23.92 31.79 -17.08
CA SER A 561 -24.22 33.22 -17.08
C SER A 561 -25.70 33.40 -17.43
N LYS A 562 -26.47 34.07 -16.56
CA LYS A 562 -27.83 34.47 -16.88
C LYS A 562 -27.78 35.16 -18.24
N THR A 563 -28.54 34.66 -19.20
CA THR A 563 -28.79 35.33 -20.47
C THR A 563 -29.05 36.81 -20.17
N PRO A 564 -28.43 37.78 -20.87
CA PRO A 564 -28.75 39.18 -20.67
C PRO A 564 -30.27 39.33 -20.80
N PRO A 565 -30.94 40.08 -19.91
CA PRO A 565 -32.35 40.37 -20.10
C PRO A 565 -32.52 40.94 -21.52
N PRO A 566 -33.57 40.56 -22.25
CA PRO A 566 -33.81 41.07 -23.59
C PRO A 566 -33.76 42.59 -23.53
N LYS A 567 -32.90 43.21 -24.35
CA LYS A 567 -32.75 44.66 -24.42
C LYS A 567 -34.14 45.29 -24.49
N GLU A 568 -34.51 45.98 -23.42
CA GLU A 568 -35.72 46.79 -23.39
C GLU A 568 -35.58 47.81 -24.52
N LYS A 569 -36.53 47.77 -25.46
CA LYS A 569 -36.53 48.68 -26.62
C LYS A 569 -36.57 50.10 -26.07
N THR A 570 -35.52 50.87 -26.35
CA THR A 570 -35.50 52.31 -26.12
C THR A 570 -36.76 52.94 -26.73
N PRO A 571 -37.53 53.75 -25.98
CA PRO A 571 -38.64 54.49 -26.55
C PRO A 571 -38.13 55.43 -27.65
N PRO A 572 -38.87 55.62 -28.75
CA PRO A 572 -38.47 56.53 -29.80
C PRO A 572 -38.39 57.98 -29.27
N PRO A 573 -37.49 58.81 -29.83
CA PRO A 573 -37.29 60.17 -29.35
C PRO A 573 -38.53 61.03 -29.58
N THR A 574 -38.90 61.79 -28.56
CA THR A 574 -40.01 62.74 -28.56
C THR A 574 -39.80 63.81 -29.65
N PRO A 575 -40.82 64.12 -30.47
CA PRO A 575 -40.68 65.15 -31.51
C PRO A 575 -40.53 66.55 -30.89
N PRO A 576 -39.80 67.46 -31.56
CA PRO A 576 -39.49 68.78 -31.04
C PRO A 576 -40.74 69.67 -30.94
N PRO A 577 -40.74 70.66 -30.03
CA PRO A 577 -41.91 71.48 -29.73
C PRO A 577 -42.31 72.36 -30.93
N LYS A 578 -43.60 72.32 -31.27
CA LYS A 578 -44.20 73.25 -32.23
C LYS A 578 -44.12 74.66 -31.67
N LYS A 579 -43.49 75.58 -32.42
CA LYS A 579 -43.63 77.02 -32.23
C LYS A 579 -45.10 77.40 -32.37
N VAL A 580 -45.69 77.92 -31.31
CA VAL A 580 -46.98 78.62 -31.39
C VAL A 580 -46.65 80.10 -31.63
N GLY A 581 -47.10 80.59 -32.78
CA GLY A 581 -47.05 81.98 -33.17
C GLY A 581 -48.08 82.82 -32.41
N GLN A 582 -47.82 84.12 -32.43
CA GLN A 582 -48.59 85.22 -31.87
C GLN A 582 -50.07 85.19 -32.25
N ALA A 583 -50.92 85.50 -31.26
CA ALA A 583 -52.01 86.48 -31.33
C ALA A 583 -52.36 86.92 -29.91
#